data_AF-A0A968A5F6-F1
#
_entry.id   AF-A0A968A5F6-F1
#
_cell.length_a   1.000
_cell.length_b   1.000
_cell.length_c   1.000
_cell.angle_alpha   90.00
_cell.angle_beta   90.00
_cell.angle_gamma   90.00
#
_symmetry.space_group_name_H-M   'P 1'
#
loop_
_entity.id
_entity.type
_entity.pdbx_description
1 polymer ?
#
loop_
_entity_poly.entity_id
_entity_poly.type
_entity_poly.pdbx_seq_one_letter_code
_entity_poly.pdbx_strand_id
1 'polypeptide(L)' 'YGLLSKQDLLDLIDMKPEGLELVITGRDALPEIIDKADLVTEMKAVKHYFNKGVNARVGIEK' A
#
# COMPACT_ATOMS: atom_id res chain seq x y z
N TYR A 1 6.85 3.96 -13.13
CA TYR A 1 6.14 2.68 -12.94
C TYR A 1 7.05 1.53 -13.33
N GLY A 2 6.89 0.36 -12.71
CA GLY A 2 7.67 -0.85 -13.04
C GLY A 2 9.00 -0.99 -12.30
N LEU A 3 9.12 -0.47 -11.07
CA LEU A 3 10.33 -0.62 -10.25
C LEU A 3 10.50 -2.04 -9.69
N LEU A 4 9.39 -2.71 -9.42
CA LEU A 4 9.33 -4.08 -8.92
C LEU A 4 8.31 -4.85 -9.74
N SER A 5 8.66 -6.07 -10.12
CA SER A 5 7.70 -7.03 -10.66
C SER A 5 6.83 -7.60 -9.55
N LYS A 6 5.74 -8.23 -9.95
CA LYS A 6 4.89 -8.99 -9.02
C LYS A 6 5.68 -10.07 -8.29
N GLN A 7 6.58 -10.77 -8.99
CA GLN A 7 7.36 -11.85 -8.39
C GLN A 7 8.32 -11.32 -7.33
N ASP A 8 8.98 -10.18 -7.60
CA ASP A 8 9.90 -9.55 -6.63
C ASP A 8 9.19 -9.23 -5.30
N LEU A 9 7.92 -8.83 -5.36
CA LEU A 9 7.10 -8.55 -4.17
C LEU A 9 6.73 -9.81 -3.40
N LEU A 10 6.37 -10.89 -4.10
CA LEU A 10 6.03 -12.17 -3.45
C LEU A 10 7.26 -12.79 -2.79
N ASP A 11 8.39 -12.77 -3.49
CA ASP A 11 9.66 -13.29 -2.97
C ASP A 11 10.10 -12.47 -1.74
N LEU A 12 9.92 -11.15 -1.75
CA LEU A 12 10.23 -10.30 -0.61
C LEU A 12 9.39 -10.65 0.63
N ILE A 13 8.10 -10.94 0.45
CA ILE A 13 7.21 -11.35 1.55
C ILE A 13 7.69 -12.66 2.16
N ASP A 14 8.06 -13.63 1.31
CA ASP A 14 8.51 -14.96 1.75
C ASP A 14 9.93 -14.96 2.34
N MET A 15 10.79 -14.03 1.91
CA MET A 15 12.17 -13.90 2.41
C MET A 15 12.28 -13.14 3.73
N LYS A 16 11.22 -12.45 4.18
CA LYS A 16 11.31 -11.61 5.38
C LYS A 16 11.63 -12.46 6.62
N PRO A 17 12.50 -12.00 7.53
CA PRO A 17 12.72 -12.69 8.82
C PRO A 17 11.46 -12.72 9.69
N GLU A 18 11.33 -13.73 10.57
CA GLU A 18 10.15 -13.90 11.43
C GLU A 18 9.87 -12.69 12.34
N GLY A 19 10.91 -12.04 12.87
CA GLY A 19 10.77 -10.86 13.74
C GLY A 19 10.57 -9.53 13.02
N LEU A 20 10.45 -9.54 11.68
CA LEU A 20 10.27 -8.33 10.88
C LEU A 20 8.81 -8.19 10.44
N GLU A 21 8.22 -7.04 10.77
CA GLU A 21 6.94 -6.61 10.21
C GLU A 21 7.16 -5.92 8.85
N LEU A 22 6.43 -6.37 7.83
CA LEU A 22 6.46 -5.79 6.50
C LEU A 22 5.14 -5.07 6.24
N VAL A 23 5.20 -3.75 6.05
CA VAL A 23 4.03 -2.92 5.75
C VAL A 23 4.06 -2.52 4.27
N ILE A 24 3.07 -2.99 3.52
CA ILE A 24 2.92 -2.68 2.10
C ILE A 24 1.74 -1.71 1.95
N THR A 25 1.99 -0.57 1.29
CA THR A 25 0.95 0.44 1.03
C THR A 25 0.85 0.73 -0.46
N GLY A 26 -0.35 1.01 -0.92
CA GLY A 26 -0.64 1.24 -2.33
C GLY A 26 -2.12 1.17 -2.62
N ARG A 27 -2.50 1.48 -3.87
CA ARG A 27 -3.84 1.22 -4.39
C ARG A 27 -3.81 -0.10 -5.16
N ASP A 28 -4.96 -0.77 -5.21
CA ASP A 28 -5.16 -1.97 -6.04
C ASP A 28 -4.14 -3.09 -5.73
N ALA A 29 -4.03 -3.46 -4.46
CA ALA A 29 -3.17 -4.56 -4.04
C ALA A 29 -3.52 -5.86 -4.80
N LEU A 30 -2.50 -6.56 -5.30
CA LEU A 30 -2.69 -7.80 -6.04
C LEU A 30 -3.32 -8.88 -5.13
N PRO A 31 -4.28 -9.69 -5.61
CA PRO A 31 -4.96 -10.71 -4.80
C PRO A 31 -4.00 -11.65 -4.07
N GLU A 32 -2.87 -12.01 -4.70
CA GLU A 32 -1.87 -12.90 -4.10
C GLU A 32 -1.11 -12.27 -2.92
N ILE A 33 -0.96 -10.94 -2.92
CA ILE A 33 -0.35 -10.22 -1.78
C ILE A 33 -1.36 -10.16 -0.63
N ILE A 34 -2.65 -9.96 -0.94
CA ILE A 34 -3.74 -9.96 0.04
C ILE A 34 -3.85 -11.32 0.71
N ASP A 35 -3.78 -12.41 -0.06
CA ASP A 35 -3.88 -13.78 0.44
C ASP A 35 -2.74 -14.15 1.41
N LYS A 36 -1.53 -13.67 1.14
CA LYS A 36 -0.35 -13.87 2.01
C LYS A 36 -0.29 -12.94 3.22
N ALA A 37 -1.08 -11.87 3.27
CA ALA A 37 -1.00 -10.88 4.33
C ALA A 37 -1.78 -11.32 5.57
N ASP A 38 -1.16 -11.20 6.75
CA ASP A 38 -1.83 -11.45 8.02
C ASP A 38 -2.90 -10.40 8.35
N LEU A 39 -2.70 -9.17 7.87
CA LEU A 39 -3.60 -8.04 8.08
C LEU A 39 -3.77 -7.23 6.79
N VAL A 40 -5.03 -7.01 6.41
CA VAL A 40 -5.39 -6.20 5.24
C VAL A 40 -6.36 -5.10 5.67
N THR A 41 -6.00 -3.85 5.38
CA THR A 41 -6.84 -2.68 5.66
C THR A 41 -7.19 -1.95 4.35
N GLU A 42 -8.48 -1.81 4.07
CA GLU A 42 -8.98 -1.08 2.91
C GLU A 42 -9.34 0.37 3.29
N MET A 43 -8.56 1.33 2.80
CA MET A 43 -8.82 2.76 2.99
C MET A 43 -9.83 3.28 1.94
N LYS A 44 -11.10 3.42 2.31
CA LYS A 44 -12.13 4.01 1.43
C LYS A 44 -12.19 5.53 1.56
N ALA A 45 -11.98 6.23 0.45
CA ALA A 45 -12.10 7.69 0.40
C ALA A 45 -13.57 8.14 0.41
N VAL A 46 -14.20 8.16 1.59
CA VAL A 46 -15.60 8.60 1.75
C VAL A 46 -15.76 10.10 1.47
N LYS A 47 -14.79 10.91 1.91
CA LYS A 47 -14.71 12.36 1.65
C LYS A 47 -13.26 12.79 1.55
N HIS A 48 -12.94 13.69 0.61
CA HIS A 48 -11.60 14.25 0.45
C HIS A 48 -11.67 15.73 0.04
N TYR A 49 -10.83 16.59 0.63
CA TYR A 49 -10.82 18.05 0.37
C TYR A 49 -10.44 18.39 -1.07
N PHE A 50 -9.59 17.56 -1.68
CA PHE A 50 -9.26 17.63 -3.10
C PHE A 50 -10.52 17.66 -3.98
N ASN A 51 -11.54 16.86 -3.66
CA ASN A 51 -12.80 16.83 -4.42
C ASN A 51 -13.60 18.14 -4.31
N LYS A 52 -13.24 19.02 -3.38
CA LYS A 52 -13.80 20.38 -3.21
C LYS A 52 -12.87 21.47 -3.76
N GLY A 53 -11.82 21.11 -4.50
CA GLY A 53 -10.85 22.04 -5.09
C GLY A 53 -9.78 22.55 -4.11
N VAL A 54 -9.68 21.98 -2.91
CA VAL A 54 -8.59 22.34 -1.98
C VAL A 54 -7.31 21.64 -2.43
N ASN A 55 -6.28 22.43 -2.71
CA ASN A 55 -4.96 21.93 -3.11
C ASN A 55 -4.19 21.32 -1.93
N ALA A 56 -3.14 20.56 -2.25
CA ALA A 56 -2.23 19.98 -1.27
C ALA A 56 -1.61 21.06 -0.36
N ARG A 57 -1.61 20.79 0.95
CA ARG A 57 -1.10 21.69 1.98
C ARG A 57 0.17 21.13 2.61
N VAL A 58 1.10 22.01 2.94
CA VAL A 58 2.36 21.66 3.63
C VAL A 58 2.04 21.06 5.00
N GLY A 59 2.67 19.92 5.30
CA GLY A 59 2.46 19.18 6.56
C GLY A 59 1.24 18.27 6.55
N ILE A 60 0.52 18.16 5.43
CA ILE A 60 -0.60 17.22 5.27
C ILE A 60 -0.37 16.36 4.02
N GLU A 61 -0.24 17.01 2.86
CA GLU A 61 -0.17 16.35 1.55
C GLU A 61 1.07 16.75 0.75
N LYS A 62 1.74 17.85 1.13
CA LYS A 62 2.90 18.43 0.43
C LYS A 62 4.18 18.31 1.23
#